data_AF-A0A1H3LN40-F1
#
_entry.id   AF-A0A1H3LN40-F1
#
_cell.length_a   1.000
_cell.length_b   1.000
_cell.length_c   1.000
_cell.angle_alpha   90.00
_cell.angle_beta   90.00
_cell.angle_gamma   90.00
#
_symmetry.space_group_name_H-M   'P 1'
#
loop_
_entity.id
_entity.type
_entity.pdbx_description
1 polymer ?
#
loop_
_entity_poly.entity_id
_entity_poly.type
_entity_poly.pdbx_seq_one_letter_code
_entity_poly.pdbx_strand_id
1 'polypeptide(L)' 'MGGALVIPVGDANRQRMVRVVRESEDEFSRQELEEFRFVPLLGKAGWG' A
#
# COMPACT_ATOMS: atom_id res chain seq x y z
N MET A 1 -0.35 12.60 16.79
CA MET A 1 -1.40 12.35 15.76
C MET A 1 -0.80 12.64 14.39
N GLY A 2 -1.26 11.97 13.32
CA GLY A 2 -0.68 12.12 11.97
C GLY A 2 0.15 10.95 11.44
N GLY A 3 0.05 9.76 12.05
CA GLY A 3 0.62 8.54 11.47
C GLY A 3 -0.14 8.15 10.21
N ALA A 4 0.59 7.73 9.17
CA ALA A 4 0.03 7.19 7.94
C ALA A 4 0.58 5.78 7.69
N LEU A 5 -0.31 4.81 7.57
CA LEU A 5 0.01 3.46 7.15
C LEU A 5 -0.28 3.33 5.66
N VAL A 6 0.74 3.00 4.86
CA VAL A 6 0.60 2.74 3.43
C VAL A 6 0.93 1.28 3.19
N ILE A 7 -0.03 0.51 2.68
CA ILE A 7 0.10 -0.94 2.52
C ILE A 7 -0.49 -1.41 1.18
N PRO A 8 0.21 -2.29 0.44
CA PRO A 8 -0.40 -3.05 -0.64
C PRO A 8 -1.44 -4.01 -0.09
N VAL A 9 -2.66 -3.96 -0.62
CA VAL A 9 -3.71 -4.93 -0.36
C VAL A 9 -4.08 -5.61 -1.68
N GLY A 10 -3.94 -6.93 -1.73
CA GLY A 10 -4.23 -7.72 -2.93
C GLY A 10 -3.33 -8.95 -3.03
N ASP A 11 -3.35 -9.62 -4.18
CA ASP A 11 -2.61 -10.84 -4.47
C ASP A 11 -1.36 -10.56 -5.34
N ALA A 12 -0.67 -11.62 -5.76
CA ALA A 12 0.54 -11.51 -6.59
C ALA A 12 0.28 -10.93 -7.99
N ASN A 13 -0.96 -11.00 -8.49
CA ASN A 13 -1.34 -10.54 -9.82
C ASN A 13 -1.98 -9.14 -9.79
N ARG A 14 -2.57 -8.75 -8.67
CA ARG A 14 -3.32 -7.51 -8.53
C ARG A 14 -3.24 -6.95 -7.12
N GLN A 15 -2.59 -5.81 -6.98
CA GLN A 15 -2.46 -5.06 -5.73
C GLN A 15 -3.05 -3.65 -5.87
N ARG A 16 -3.66 -3.16 -4.80
CA ARG A 16 -4.09 -1.77 -4.65
C ARG A 16 -3.37 -1.15 -3.46
N MET A 17 -3.03 0.14 -3.55
CA MET A 17 -2.45 0.80 -2.38
C MET A 17 -3.58 1.30 -1.50
N VAL A 18 -3.50 0.99 -0.23
CA VAL A 18 -4.38 1.58 0.77
C VAL A 18 -3.54 2.46 1.67
N ARG A 19 -3.96 3.71 1.81
CA ARG A 19 -3.43 4.64 2.80
C ARG A 19 -4.45 4.79 3.92
N VAL A 20 -4.04 4.50 5.14
CA VAL A 20 -4.82 4.73 6.36
C VAL A 20 -4.15 5.84 7.14
N VAL A 21 -4.88 6.92 7.43
CA VAL A 21 -4.38 8.05 8.22
C VAL A 21 -5.14 8.10 9.53
N ARG A 22 -4.42 8.25 10.64
CA ARG A 22 -5.04 8.48 11.95
C ARG A 22 -5.31 9.98 12.12
N GLU A 23 -6.58 10.36 11.97
CA GLU A 23 -7.06 11.74 12.04
C GLU A 23 -7.19 12.21 13.50
N SER A 24 -7.61 11.32 14.40
CA SER A 24 -7.75 11.63 15.84
C SER A 24 -7.38 10.43 16.73
N GLU A 25 -7.80 10.42 18.00
CA GLU A 25 -7.53 9.28 18.88
C GLU A 25 -8.30 8.02 18.45
N ASP A 26 -9.53 8.21 18.01
CA ASP A 26 -10.46 7.12 17.67
C ASP A 26 -10.88 7.11 16.20
N GLU A 27 -10.40 8.09 15.40
CA GLU A 27 -10.77 8.24 14.01
C GLU A 27 -9.63 7.92 13.04
N PHE A 28 -9.96 7.11 12.03
CA PHE A 28 -9.06 6.72 10.96
C PHE A 28 -9.74 6.93 9.61
N SER A 29 -9.05 7.61 8.70
CA SER A 29 -9.49 7.75 7.31
C SER A 29 -8.79 6.71 6.43
N ARG A 30 -9.52 6.13 5.47
CA ARG A 30 -8.99 5.17 4.49
C ARG A 30 -9.13 5.74 3.08
N GLN A 31 -8.04 5.74 2.35
CA GLN A 31 -7.98 6.14 0.95
C GLN A 31 -7.44 4.97 0.12
N GLU A 32 -8.20 4.54 -0.89
CA GLU A 32 -7.69 3.66 -1.94
C GLU A 32 -6.97 4.53 -2.97
N LEU A 33 -5.68 4.30 -3.14
CA LEU A 33 -4.90 4.91 -4.20
C LEU A 33 -4.98 3.99 -5.42
N GLU A 34 -4.75 4.57 -6.61
CA GLU A 34 -4.86 3.86 -7.88
C GLU A 34 -3.97 2.59 -7.93
N GLU A 35 -4.32 1.66 -8.82
CA GLU A 35 -3.57 0.41 -9.02
C GLU A 35 -2.12 0.74 -9.39
N PHE A 36 -1.22 0.61 -8.41
CA PHE A 36 0.20 0.69 -8.64
C PHE A 36 0.71 -0.73 -8.91
N ARG A 37 1.50 -0.86 -9.98
CA ARG A 37 2.29 -2.07 -10.21
C ARG A 37 3.73 -1.67 -9.92
N PHE A 38 4.33 -2.22 -8.85
CA PHE A 38 5.79 -2.17 -8.78
C PHE A 38 6.32 -2.84 -10.05
N VAL A 39 7.27 -2.18 -10.72
CA VAL A 39 8.01 -2.84 -11.79
C VAL A 39 8.53 -4.18 -11.25
N PRO A 40 8.48 -5.27 -12.05
CA PRO A 40 9.17 -6.48 -11.63
C PRO A 40 10.61 -6.09 -11.30
N LEU A 41 11.07 -6.41 -10.09
CA LEU A 41 12.44 -6.16 -9.66
C LEU A 41 13.39 -6.93 -10.58
N LEU A 42 13.83 -6.28 -11.66
CA LEU A 42 14.88 -6.79 -12.53
C LEU A 42 16.22 -6.57 -11.84
N GLY A 43 16.58 -7.52 -10.98
CA GLY A 43 17.87 -7.57 -10.31
C GLY A 43 18.13 -8.98 -9.79
N LYS A 44 19.39 -9.34 -9.52
CA LYS A 44 19.84 -10.70 -9.12
C LYS A 44 19.17 -11.30 -7.86
N ALA A 45 18.26 -10.57 -7.21
CA ALA A 45 17.47 -11.01 -6.05
C ALA A 45 15.95 -10.96 -6.32
N GLY A 46 15.51 -10.89 -7.58
CA GLY A 46 14.12 -11.08 -7.97
C GLY A 46 13.75 -12.55 -7.92
N TRP A 47 12.63 -12.85 -7.28
CA TRP A 47 12.06 -14.19 -7.11
C TRP A 47 12.08 -14.97 -8.44
N GLY A 48 12.86 -16.04 -8.47
CA GLY A 48 12.80 -17.06 -9.52
C GLY A 48 11.57 -17.93 -9.40
#